data_AF-A0A2S6UG47-F1
#
_entry.id   AF-A0A2S6UG47-F1
#
_cell.length_a   1.000
_cell.length_b   1.000
_cell.length_c   1.000
_cell.angle_alpha   90.00
_cell.angle_beta   90.00
_cell.angle_gamma   90.00
#
_symmetry.space_group_name_H-M   'P 1'
#
loop_
_entity.id
_entity.type
_entity.pdbx_description
1 polymer ?
#
loop_
_entity_poly.entity_id
_entity_poly.type
_entity_poly.pdbx_seq_one_letter_code
_entity_poly.pdbx_strand_id
1 'polypeptide(L)'
;GQWQGVEGGDIAETLDDDNFRYMQLAFDGDCIIGALSVGRTDHVGVMRGLIQSRLALGDWKRRLMQDPNRIMDAYLASAYV
;
A
#
# COMPACT_ATOMS: atom_id res chain seq x y z
N GLY A 1 7.87 -7.75 0.54
CA GLY A 1 6.78 -8.33 1.36
C GLY A 1 6.05 -9.40 0.56
N GLN A 2 4.95 -9.91 1.08
CA GLN A 2 4.05 -10.88 0.42
C GLN A 2 3.16 -10.15 -0.59
N TRP A 3 3.76 -9.69 -1.69
CA TRP A 3 3.08 -8.86 -2.69
C TRP A 3 1.94 -9.62 -3.36
N GLN A 4 2.04 -10.94 -3.49
CA GLN A 4 0.99 -11.83 -4.00
C GLN A 4 -0.25 -11.98 -3.09
N GLY A 5 -0.25 -11.36 -1.90
CA GLY A 5 -1.33 -11.50 -0.92
C GLY A 5 -1.25 -12.80 -0.11
N VAL A 6 -2.30 -13.02 0.70
CA VAL A 6 -2.52 -14.19 1.56
C VAL A 6 -3.99 -14.61 1.47
N GLU A 7 -4.30 -15.84 1.90
CA GLU A 7 -5.68 -16.30 1.98
C GLU A 7 -6.52 -15.39 2.91
N GLY A 8 -7.66 -14.93 2.42
CA GLY A 8 -8.53 -13.99 3.15
C GLY A 8 -7.99 -12.54 3.22
N GLY A 9 -6.84 -12.26 2.59
CA GLY A 9 -6.30 -10.92 2.46
C GLY A 9 -6.95 -10.12 1.34
N ASP A 10 -6.70 -8.81 1.35
CA ASP A 10 -7.21 -7.89 0.33
C ASP A 10 -6.07 -7.38 -0.56
N ILE A 11 -6.42 -7.01 -1.79
CA ILE A 11 -5.51 -6.37 -2.74
C ILE A 11 -6.14 -5.07 -3.23
N ALA A 12 -5.38 -3.97 -3.14
CA ALA A 12 -5.69 -2.71 -3.78
C ALA A 12 -4.74 -2.48 -4.94
N GLU A 13 -5.26 -2.09 -6.11
CA GLU A 13 -4.42 -1.86 -7.28
C GLU A 13 -4.84 -0.63 -8.08
N THR A 14 -3.88 -0.07 -8.79
CA THR A 14 -4.10 1.05 -9.71
C THR A 14 -3.17 0.90 -10.91
N LEU A 15 -3.72 1.16 -12.08
CA LEU A 15 -3.03 1.14 -13.36
C LEU A 15 -3.18 2.51 -14.01
N ASP A 16 -2.06 3.09 -14.41
CA ASP A 16 -1.96 4.30 -15.20
C ASP A 16 -1.20 3.91 -16.47
N ASP A 17 -1.98 3.47 -17.47
CA ASP A 17 -1.48 2.91 -18.73
C ASP A 17 -0.73 3.96 -19.56
N ASP A 18 -1.27 5.19 -19.59
CA ASP A 18 -0.70 6.34 -20.30
C ASP A 18 0.73 6.66 -19.86
N ASN A 19 1.07 6.38 -18.60
CA ASN A 19 2.39 6.62 -18.04
C ASN A 19 3.17 5.35 -17.70
N PHE A 20 2.68 4.16 -18.10
CA PHE A 20 3.27 2.85 -17.82
C PHE A 20 3.53 2.61 -16.32
N ARG A 21 2.56 2.96 -15.48
CA ARG A 21 2.66 2.86 -14.02
C ARG A 21 1.65 1.87 -13.48
N TYR A 22 2.09 1.09 -12.51
CA TYR A 22 1.23 0.16 -11.79
C TYR A 22 1.64 0.14 -10.32
N MET A 23 0.64 0.10 -9.43
CA MET A 23 0.88 -0.12 -8.01
C MET A 23 -0.14 -1.11 -7.47
N GLN A 24 0.35 -2.04 -6.65
CA GLN A 24 -0.44 -3.00 -5.90
C GLN A 24 -0.04 -2.95 -4.43
N LEU A 25 -1.02 -2.97 -3.53
CA LEU A 25 -0.86 -3.10 -2.10
C LEU A 25 -1.60 -4.35 -1.63
N ALA A 26 -0.91 -5.24 -0.94
CA ALA A 26 -1.48 -6.45 -0.35
C ALA A 26 -1.67 -6.27 1.16
N PHE A 27 -2.84 -6.64 1.66
CA PHE A 27 -3.24 -6.49 3.05
C PHE A 27 -3.51 -7.85 3.70
N ASP A 28 -3.15 -7.94 4.99
CA ASP A 28 -3.62 -8.97 5.92
C ASP A 28 -4.31 -8.24 7.08
N GLY A 29 -5.62 -8.43 7.22
CA GLY A 29 -6.44 -7.59 8.08
C GLY A 29 -6.28 -6.12 7.70
N ASP A 30 -5.75 -5.32 8.61
CA ASP A 30 -5.63 -3.86 8.44
C ASP A 30 -4.21 -3.37 8.17
N CYS A 31 -3.29 -4.32 7.90
CA CYS A 31 -1.86 -4.06 7.75
C CYS A 31 -1.41 -4.38 6.33
N ILE A 32 -0.55 -3.53 5.76
CA ILE A 32 0.11 -3.86 4.48
C ILE A 32 1.18 -4.91 4.73
N ILE A 33 1.18 -5.98 3.93
CA ILE A 33 2.15 -7.09 4.03
C ILE A 33 3.07 -7.18 2.81
N GLY A 34 2.69 -6.52 1.72
CA GLY A 34 3.39 -6.55 0.45
C GLY A 34 2.96 -5.42 -0.45
N ALA A 35 3.81 -5.08 -1.41
CA ALA A 35 3.52 -4.10 -2.43
C ALA A 35 4.30 -4.43 -3.70
N LEU A 36 3.75 -4.03 -4.85
CA LEU A 36 4.41 -4.01 -6.15
C LEU A 36 4.26 -2.60 -6.72
N SER A 37 5.33 -2.03 -7.28
CA SER A 37 5.33 -0.68 -7.85
C SER A 37 6.19 -0.67 -9.11
N VAL A 38 5.59 -0.27 -10.22
CA VAL A 38 6.23 -0.15 -11.54
C VAL A 38 6.11 1.30 -12.00
N GLY A 39 7.17 1.84 -12.58
CA GLY A 39 7.19 3.20 -13.13
C GLY A 39 7.27 4.33 -12.07
N ARG A 40 7.39 4.00 -10.77
CA ARG A 40 7.57 4.96 -9.66
C ARG A 40 8.52 4.42 -8.58
N THR A 41 9.39 5.28 -8.04
CA THR A 41 10.34 4.94 -6.97
C THR A 41 10.20 5.80 -5.70
N ASP A 42 9.47 6.91 -5.77
CA ASP A 42 9.39 7.94 -4.71
C ASP A 42 8.89 7.40 -3.35
N HIS A 43 8.09 6.33 -3.36
CA HIS A 43 7.41 5.81 -2.16
C HIS A 43 7.97 4.47 -1.65
N VAL A 44 9.08 3.97 -2.19
CA VAL A 44 9.61 2.64 -1.80
C VAL A 44 9.99 2.58 -0.33
N GLY A 45 10.55 3.66 0.22
CA GLY A 45 10.89 3.74 1.65
C GLY A 45 9.66 3.64 2.56
N VAL A 46 8.58 4.33 2.18
CA VAL A 46 7.30 4.33 2.90
C VAL A 46 6.65 2.95 2.88
N MET A 47 6.54 2.35 1.69
CA MET A 47 6.02 0.99 1.52
C MET A 47 6.79 0.00 2.38
N ARG A 48 8.13 0.07 2.36
CA ARG A 48 8.97 -0.79 3.19
C ARG A 48 8.68 -0.58 4.68
N GLY A 49 8.58 0.67 5.13
CA GLY A 49 8.29 1.01 6.52
C GLY A 49 6.98 0.40 7.00
N LEU A 50 5.89 0.60 6.26
CA LEU A 50 4.56 0.06 6.58
C LEU A 50 4.53 -1.47 6.59
N ILE A 51 5.19 -2.12 5.63
CA ILE A 51 5.28 -3.58 5.54
C ILE A 51 6.04 -4.15 6.75
N GLN A 52 7.15 -3.53 7.13
CA GLN A 52 8.00 -4.00 8.22
C GLN A 52 7.38 -3.75 9.60
N SER A 53 6.73 -2.59 9.79
CA SER A 53 6.09 -2.26 11.06
C SER A 53 4.78 -2.99 11.29
N ARG A 54 4.17 -3.56 10.23
CA ARG A 54 2.82 -4.14 10.28
C ARG A 54 1.81 -3.18 10.92
N LEU A 55 1.93 -1.90 10.58
CA LEU A 55 1.07 -0.87 11.13
C LEU A 55 -0.40 -1.13 10.73
N ALA A 56 -1.30 -1.11 11.71
CA ALA A 56 -2.75 -1.11 11.47
C ALA A 56 -3.21 0.27 10.98
N LEU A 57 -3.84 0.31 9.80
CA LEU A 57 -4.13 1.55 9.08
C LEU A 57 -5.50 2.16 9.42
N GLY A 58 -6.38 1.42 10.09
CA GLY A 58 -7.74 1.82 10.41
C GLY A 58 -8.50 2.24 9.16
N ASP A 59 -9.11 3.43 9.25
CA ASP A 59 -9.83 4.02 8.12
C ASP A 59 -8.99 4.24 6.86
N TRP A 60 -7.66 4.27 6.97
CA TRP A 60 -6.79 4.41 5.82
C TRP A 60 -6.77 3.19 4.91
N LYS A 61 -7.01 1.97 5.42
CA LYS A 61 -7.14 0.80 4.53
C LYS A 61 -8.24 1.03 3.51
N ARG A 62 -9.42 1.49 3.94
CA ARG A 62 -10.55 1.76 3.03
C ARG A 62 -10.19 2.79 1.96
N ARG A 63 -9.43 3.83 2.34
CA ARG A 63 -8.98 4.89 1.41
C ARG A 63 -7.96 4.35 0.41
N LEU A 64 -7.05 3.48 0.85
CA LEU A 64 -6.05 2.85 -0.02
C LEU A 64 -6.65 1.79 -0.94
N MET A 65 -7.69 1.08 -0.49
CA MET A 65 -8.49 0.20 -1.35
C MET A 65 -9.17 0.95 -2.51
N GLN A 66 -9.43 2.25 -2.34
CA GLN A 66 -9.98 3.10 -3.40
C GLN A 66 -8.87 3.71 -4.28
N ASP A 67 -7.76 4.11 -3.66
CA ASP A 67 -6.61 4.67 -4.37
C ASP A 67 -5.28 4.33 -3.67
N PRO A 68 -4.53 3.33 -4.18
CA PRO A 68 -3.21 2.97 -3.67
C PRO A 68 -2.18 4.09 -3.69
N ASN A 69 -2.32 5.10 -4.56
CA ASN A 69 -1.35 6.19 -4.66
C ASN A 69 -1.32 7.08 -3.41
N ARG A 70 -2.33 6.97 -2.54
CA ARG A 70 -2.43 7.70 -1.27
C ARG A 70 -1.58 7.12 -0.14
N ILE A 71 -0.66 6.20 -0.44
CA ILE A 71 0.18 5.53 0.56
C ILE A 71 1.05 6.50 1.36
N MET A 72 1.49 7.60 0.77
CA MET A 72 2.23 8.64 1.49
C MET A 72 1.32 9.35 2.51
N ASP A 73 0.07 9.66 2.16
CA ASP A 73 -0.88 10.28 3.08
C ASP A 73 -1.17 9.36 4.28
N ALA A 74 -1.37 8.06 4.00
CA ALA A 74 -1.62 7.06 5.04
C ALA A 74 -0.42 6.95 6.01
N TYR A 75 0.80 6.98 5.47
CA TYR A 75 2.02 6.97 6.27
C TYR A 75 2.15 8.23 7.13
N LEU A 76 1.94 9.41 6.56
CA LEU A 76 2.00 10.67 7.32
C LEU A 76 0.95 10.68 8.43
N ALA A 77 -0.29 10.28 8.13
CA ALA A 77 -1.34 10.21 9.13
C ALA A 77 -1.01 9.25 10.27
N SER A 78 -0.21 8.21 10.03
CA SER A 78 0.27 7.30 11.07
C SER A 78 1.45 7.80 11.89
N ALA A 79 2.24 8.73 11.35
CA ALA A 79 3.41 9.29 12.02
C ALA A 79 3.06 10.40 13.03
N TYR A 80 1.84 10.92 12.98
CA TYR A 80 1.35 12.01 13.84
C TYR A 80 0.20 11.59 14.76
N VAL A 81 0.12 10.30 15.12
CA VAL A 81 -0.84 9.76 16.10
C VAL A 81 -0.24 9.72 17.49
#